data_AF-I3TD20-F1
#
_entry.id   AF-I3TD20-F1
#
_cell.length_a   1.000
_cell.length_b   1.000
_cell.length_c   1.000
_cell.angle_alpha   90.00
_cell.angle_beta   90.00
_cell.angle_gamma   90.00
#
_symmetry.space_group_name_H-M   'P 1'
#
loop_
_entity.id
_entity.type
_entity.pdbx_description
1 polymer ?
#
loop_
_entity_poly.entity_id
_entity_poly.type
_entity_poly.pdbx_seq_one_letter_code
_entity_poly.pdbx_strand_id
1 'polypeptide(L)' 'MSEVSKSDLVLVEKYVFLGKTRYRIALSGTNIVFNVEASSDEEAYNKVLEIVRKMGIDRSLLESIRAKVKKS' A
#
# COMPACT_ATOMS: atom_id res chain seq x y z
N MET A 1 13.37 10.63 9.76
CA MET A 1 11.98 10.19 9.97
C MET A 1 11.90 8.76 9.47
N SER A 2 11.27 7.84 10.21
CA SER A 2 11.13 6.47 9.72
C SER A 2 10.13 6.43 8.56
N GLU A 3 10.50 5.74 7.48
CA GLU A 3 9.66 5.60 6.30
C GLU A 3 8.73 4.39 6.43
N VAL A 4 7.63 4.42 5.68
CA VAL A 4 6.80 3.23 5.44
C VAL A 4 7.60 2.26 4.58
N SER A 5 7.57 0.98 4.92
CA SER A 5 8.35 -0.05 4.22
C SER A 5 7.46 -1.19 3.72
N LYS A 6 8.05 -2.15 2.98
CA LYS A 6 7.30 -3.31 2.46
C LYS A 6 6.63 -4.14 3.55
N SER A 7 7.16 -4.18 4.77
CA SER A 7 6.55 -4.91 5.89
C SER A 7 5.23 -4.27 6.38
N ASP A 8 4.98 -3.01 6.01
CA ASP A 8 3.70 -2.34 6.25
C ASP A 8 2.70 -2.57 5.10
N LEU A 9 3.05 -3.33 4.06
CA LEU A 9 2.21 -3.59 2.89
C LEU A 9 1.78 -5.06 2.84
N VAL A 10 0.56 -5.31 2.38
CA VAL A 10 0.00 -6.66 2.20
C VAL A 10 -0.61 -6.76 0.82
N LEU A 11 -0.15 -7.70 0.00
CA LEU A 11 -0.82 -8.04 -1.25
C LEU A 11 -2.16 -8.71 -0.93
N VAL A 12 -3.25 -8.04 -1.32
CA VAL A 12 -4.63 -8.52 -1.14
C VAL A 12 -5.06 -9.37 -2.33
N GLU A 13 -4.77 -8.90 -3.54
CA GLU A 13 -5.24 -9.54 -4.77
C GLU A 13 -4.31 -9.24 -5.94
N LYS A 14 -4.19 -10.21 -6.84
CA LYS A 14 -3.54 -10.08 -8.14
C LYS A 14 -4.47 -10.64 -9.21
N TYR A 15 -4.82 -9.82 -10.19
CA TYR A 15 -5.78 -10.18 -11.23
C TYR A 15 -5.42 -9.56 -12.58
N VAL A 16 -5.96 -10.10 -13.66
CA VAL A 16 -5.82 -9.53 -15.01
C VAL A 16 -7.09 -8.77 -15.37
N PHE A 17 -6.95 -7.53 -15.82
CA PHE A 17 -8.05 -6.70 -16.30
C PHE A 17 -7.64 -5.97 -17.57
N LEU A 18 -8.39 -6.17 -18.65
CA LEU A 18 -8.08 -5.63 -19.99
C LEU A 18 -6.63 -5.95 -20.44
N GLY A 19 -6.20 -7.19 -20.22
CA GLY A 19 -4.85 -7.66 -20.58
C GLY A 19 -3.71 -7.13 -19.71
N LYS A 20 -4.03 -6.34 -18.67
CA LYS A 20 -3.05 -5.75 -17.74
C LYS A 20 -3.13 -6.43 -16.38
N THR A 21 -1.98 -6.79 -15.82
CA THR A 21 -1.90 -7.35 -14.46
C THR A 21 -2.04 -6.22 -13.45
N ARG A 22 -3.04 -6.33 -12.57
CA ARG A 22 -3.35 -5.39 -11.51
C ARG A 22 -3.13 -6.04 -10.15
N TYR A 23 -2.60 -5.24 -9.24
CA TYR A 23 -2.31 -5.60 -7.86
C TYR A 23 -3.11 -4.70 -6.94
N ARG A 24 -3.75 -5.31 -5.95
CA ARG A 24 -4.36 -4.63 -4.81
C ARG A 24 -3.47 -4.83 -3.61
N ILE A 25 -2.86 -3.76 -3.12
CA ILE A 25 -1.95 -3.80 -1.98
C ILE A 25 -2.54 -2.94 -0.88
N ALA A 26 -2.82 -3.55 0.26
CA ALA A 26 -3.29 -2.86 1.45
C ALA A 26 -2.12 -2.30 2.25
N LEU A 27 -2.34 -1.14 2.87
CA LEU A 27 -1.48 -0.61 3.92
C LEU A 27 -1.94 -1.23 5.25
N SER A 28 -1.09 -2.10 5.80
CA SER A 28 -1.40 -2.95 6.95
C SER A 28 -1.91 -2.16 8.15
N GLY A 29 -2.99 -2.64 8.76
CA GLY A 29 -3.65 -2.00 9.89
C GLY A 29 -4.47 -0.76 9.53
N THR A 30 -4.74 -0.53 8.24
CA THR A 30 -5.61 0.55 7.75
C THR A 30 -6.61 0.01 6.72
N ASN A 31 -7.61 0.83 6.36
CA ASN A 31 -8.53 0.54 5.25
C ASN A 31 -8.04 1.07 3.90
N ILE A 32 -6.78 1.51 3.81
CA ILE A 32 -6.20 2.07 2.58
C ILE A 32 -5.71 0.90 1.70
N VAL A 33 -6.24 0.85 0.47
CA VAL A 33 -5.84 -0.12 -0.55
C VAL A 33 -5.42 0.61 -1.81
N PHE A 34 -4.23 0.30 -2.31
CA PHE A 34 -3.68 0.83 -3.54
C PHE A 34 -3.93 -0.16 -4.67
N ASN A 35 -4.40 0.35 -5.80
CA ASN A 35 -4.54 -0.40 -7.05
C ASN A 35 -3.43 0.03 -8.00
N VAL A 36 -2.54 -0.87 -8.38
CA VAL A 36 -1.44 -0.58 -9.31
C VAL A 36 -1.37 -1.61 -10.42
N GLU A 37 -1.08 -1.16 -11.63
CA GLU A 37 -0.64 -2.03 -12.72
C GLU A 37 0.85 -2.32 -12.55
N ALA A 38 1.26 -3.58 -12.66
CA ALA A 38 2.66 -3.99 -12.57
C ALA A 38 2.89 -5.34 -13.25
N SER A 39 4.13 -5.66 -13.58
CA SER A 39 4.54 -6.92 -14.21
C SER A 39 5.07 -7.94 -13.20
N SER A 40 5.42 -7.49 -11.99
CA SER A 40 5.88 -8.34 -10.88
C SER A 40 5.40 -7.81 -9.53
N ASP A 41 5.42 -8.68 -8.52
CA ASP A 41 5.07 -8.33 -7.15
C ASP A 41 6.02 -7.24 -6.61
N GLU A 42 7.32 -7.34 -6.92
CA GLU A 42 8.34 -6.36 -6.55
C GLU A 42 8.06 -4.97 -7.14
N GLU A 43 7.72 -4.90 -8.43
CA GLU A 43 7.34 -3.65 -9.09
C GLU A 43 6.08 -3.05 -8.47
N ALA A 44 5.10 -3.89 -8.14
CA ALA A 44 3.86 -3.45 -7.49
C ALA A 44 4.15 -2.82 -6.11
N TYR A 45 4.95 -3.47 -5.26
CA TYR A 45 5.35 -2.92 -3.97
C TYR A 45 6.10 -1.59 -4.11
N ASN A 46 7.05 -1.51 -5.04
CA ASN A 46 7.83 -0.28 -5.25
C ASN A 46 6.96 0.89 -5.73
N LYS A 47 6.00 0.63 -6.63
CA LYS A 47 4.99 1.63 -7.06
C LYS A 47 4.15 2.12 -5.89
N VAL A 48 3.71 1.21 -5.01
CA VAL A 48 2.91 1.59 -3.83
C VAL A 48 3.73 2.42 -2.85
N LEU A 49 4.97 2.04 -2.57
CA LEU A 49 5.86 2.84 -1.70
C LEU A 49 6.11 4.24 -2.27
N GLU A 50 6.27 4.36 -3.59
CA GLU A 50 6.40 5.66 -4.25
C GLU A 50 5.14 6.52 -4.09
N ILE A 51 3.95 5.93 -4.27
CA ILE A 51 2.67 6.62 -4.06
C ILE A 51 2.52 7.07 -2.60
N VAL A 52 2.80 6.18 -1.64
CA VAL A 52 2.77 6.48 -0.19
C VAL A 52 3.67 7.67 0.14
N ARG A 53 4.90 7.67 -0.40
CA ARG A 53 5.85 8.78 -0.23
C ARG A 53 5.33 10.08 -0.85
N LYS A 54 4.78 10.03 -2.07
CA LYS A 54 4.20 11.20 -2.76
C LYS A 54 2.97 11.77 -2.04
N MET A 55 2.22 10.93 -1.33
CA MET A 55 1.09 11.35 -0.50
C MET A 55 1.52 11.93 0.86
N GLY A 56 2.81 11.89 1.20
CA GLY A 56 3.31 12.34 2.49
C GLY A 56 2.92 11.43 3.66
N ILE A 57 2.63 10.15 3.39
CA ILE A 57 2.32 9.18 4.44
C ILE A 57 3.64 8.67 5.00
N ASP A 58 4.07 9.29 6.09
CA ASP A 58 5.20 8.83 6.90
C ASP A 58 4.76 7.84 8.00
N ARG A 59 5.74 7.34 8.78
CA ARG A 59 5.46 6.41 9.87
C ARG A 59 4.54 7.00 10.94
N SER A 60 4.68 8.28 11.27
CA SER A 60 3.89 8.93 12.31
C SER A 60 2.41 9.03 11.92
N LEU A 61 2.15 9.42 10.66
CA LEU A 61 0.82 9.47 10.11
C LEU A 61 0.20 8.07 10.00
N LEU A 62 0.97 7.07 9.56
CA LEU A 62 0.51 5.68 9.50
C LEU A 62 0.03 5.17 10.87
N GLU A 63 0.81 5.37 11.93
CA GLU A 63 0.41 4.96 13.29
C GLU A 63 -0.83 5.74 13.78
N SER A 64 -0.93 7.02 13.42
CA SER A 64 -2.11 7.84 13.73
C SER A 64 -3.38 7.32 13.04
N ILE A 65 -3.27 6.86 11.79
CA ILE A 65 -4.38 6.23 11.06
C ILE A 65 -4.75 4.90 11.71
N ARG A 66 -3.78 4.03 12.00
CA ARG A 66 -3.99 2.74 12.67
C ARG A 66 -4.73 2.89 14.00
N ALA A 67 -4.35 3.90 14.80
CA ALA A 67 -4.98 4.18 16.08
C ALA A 67 -6.46 4.60 15.95
N LYS A 68 -6.84 5.26 14.85
CA LYS A 68 -8.23 5.63 14.58
C LYS A 68 -9.05 4.44 14.10
N VAL A 69 -8.48 3.58 13.24
CA VAL A 69 -9.18 2.39 12.73
C VAL A 69 -9.48 1.38 13.84
N LYS A 70 -8.57 1.18 14.80
CA LYS A 70 -8.80 0.28 15.95
C LYS A 70 -9.91 0.71 16.91
N LYS A 71 -10.33 1.98 16.87
CA LYS A 71 -11.40 2.52 17.74
C LYS A 71 -12.79 2.41 17.12
N SER A 72 -12.88 1.97 15.87
CA SER A 72 -14.12 1.84 15.10
C SER A 72 -14.70 0.43 15.14
#